data_AF-W3ASI2-F1
#
_entry.id   AF-W3ASI2-F1
#
_cell.length_a   1.000
_cell.length_b   1.000
_cell.length_c   1.000
_cell.angle_alpha   90.00
_cell.angle_beta   90.00
_cell.angle_gamma   90.00
#
_symmetry.space_group_name_H-M   'P 1'
#
loop_
_entity.id
_entity.type
_entity.pdbx_description
1 polymer ?
#
loop_
_entity_poly.entity_id
_entity_poly.type
_entity_poly.pdbx_seq_one_letter_code
_entity_poly.pdbx_strand_id
1 'polypeptide(L)'
;MQTITFRSLLSEAAEKLKKANVPDPRFDARALLMSAFGIDPARFLLYEEREPEILVPKVLKDKEALEEAYRTFRKNIERREKREPLQQILGTVGFYGLDFRVTPDVLCPRADTETLIDCVLGNLMYDNIPEKYRNMKERVDKLTSGRQIVDNESTELLDMCTGSGCIAVTLAKFGHFQSVTAVDISENALKIATYNRDSILDDGERDRVRMIHSDMFSEVSGKYDVIVSNPPYIPSSVVDTLEPEVRDFEPRMALDGTEDGLKFYRILASECPRYLKSGGYVFFEIGYDQGEAVSELLKDAGFRDVMIIKDFGDNDRVVTGQI
;
A
#
# COMPACT_ATOMS: atom_id res chain seq x y z
N MET A 1 -7.71 -44.30 -11.44
CA MET A 1 -7.36 -42.86 -11.52
C MET A 1 -7.51 -42.29 -10.12
N GLN A 2 -6.53 -41.54 -9.65
CA GLN A 2 -6.66 -40.80 -8.38
C GLN A 2 -7.69 -39.69 -8.62
N THR A 3 -8.71 -39.61 -7.78
CA THR A 3 -9.75 -38.58 -7.87
C THR A 3 -9.13 -37.19 -7.70
N ILE A 4 -9.40 -36.26 -8.63
CA ILE A 4 -8.92 -34.88 -8.53
C ILE A 4 -9.83 -34.13 -7.58
N THR A 5 -9.31 -33.76 -6.41
CA THR A 5 -9.98 -32.90 -5.43
C THR A 5 -9.30 -31.54 -5.34
N PHE A 6 -9.98 -30.55 -4.75
CA PHE A 6 -9.35 -29.24 -4.46
C PHE A 6 -8.09 -29.38 -3.60
N ARG A 7 -8.09 -30.26 -2.60
CA ARG A 7 -6.90 -30.56 -1.79
C ARG A 7 -5.77 -31.13 -2.63
N SER A 8 -6.06 -32.00 -3.60
CA SER A 8 -5.04 -32.57 -4.49
C SER A 8 -4.43 -31.51 -5.41
N LEU A 9 -5.25 -30.62 -5.99
CA LEU A 9 -4.81 -29.50 -6.83
C LEU A 9 -3.95 -28.52 -6.03
N LEU A 10 -4.39 -28.18 -4.82
CA LEU A 10 -3.66 -27.31 -3.90
C LEU A 10 -2.29 -27.93 -3.55
N SER A 11 -2.25 -29.23 -3.26
CA SER A 11 -1.01 -29.92 -2.88
C SER A 11 0.00 -29.94 -4.04
N GLU A 12 -0.46 -30.22 -5.26
CA GLU A 12 0.39 -30.19 -6.46
C GLU A 12 0.96 -28.78 -6.71
N ALA A 13 0.09 -27.77 -6.65
CA ALA A 13 0.48 -26.37 -6.85
C ALA A 13 1.45 -25.88 -5.76
N ALA A 14 1.19 -26.19 -4.49
CA ALA A 14 2.08 -25.81 -3.40
C ALA A 14 3.47 -26.45 -3.54
N GLU A 15 3.56 -27.71 -3.97
CA GLU A 15 4.87 -28.35 -4.23
C GLU A 15 5.60 -27.72 -5.42
N LYS A 16 4.88 -27.28 -6.46
CA LYS A 16 5.46 -26.51 -7.58
C LYS A 16 6.01 -25.17 -7.10
N LEU A 17 5.20 -24.37 -6.40
CA LEU A 17 5.61 -23.07 -5.87
C LEU A 17 6.77 -23.19 -4.87
N LYS A 18 6.77 -24.24 -4.04
CA LYS A 18 7.88 -24.53 -3.13
C LYS A 18 9.19 -24.78 -3.87
N LYS A 19 9.17 -25.55 -4.96
CA LYS A 19 10.35 -25.78 -5.81
C LYS A 19 10.85 -24.50 -6.48
N ALA A 20 9.96 -23.55 -6.74
CA ALA A 20 10.29 -22.21 -7.24
C ALA A 20 10.75 -21.24 -6.14
N ASN A 21 10.91 -21.69 -4.89
CA ASN A 21 11.28 -20.87 -3.73
C ASN A 21 10.30 -19.73 -3.45
N VAL A 22 9.01 -19.91 -3.74
CA VAL A 22 7.96 -18.99 -3.29
C VAL A 22 7.88 -19.00 -1.75
N PRO A 23 7.82 -17.84 -1.06
CA PRO A 23 7.88 -17.79 0.41
C PRO A 23 6.76 -18.55 1.13
N ASP A 24 5.50 -18.34 0.72
CA ASP A 24 4.34 -19.07 1.28
C ASP A 24 3.59 -19.84 0.18
N PRO A 25 4.13 -21.00 -0.23
CA PRO A 25 3.63 -21.70 -1.42
C PRO A 25 2.23 -22.28 -1.20
N ARG A 26 1.84 -22.61 0.04
CA ARG A 26 0.51 -23.15 0.34
C ARG A 26 -0.54 -22.04 0.38
N PHE A 27 -0.22 -20.90 0.98
CA PHE A 27 -1.11 -19.74 0.98
C PHE A 27 -1.36 -19.24 -0.45
N ASP A 28 -0.28 -19.03 -1.22
CA ASP A 28 -0.36 -18.53 -2.59
C ASP A 28 -1.18 -19.46 -3.49
N ALA A 29 -0.90 -20.77 -3.43
CA ALA A 29 -1.65 -21.74 -4.22
C ALA A 29 -3.14 -21.77 -3.84
N ARG A 30 -3.48 -21.60 -2.56
CA ARG A 30 -4.87 -21.52 -2.10
C ARG A 30 -5.55 -20.24 -2.59
N ALA A 31 -4.89 -19.10 -2.50
CA ALA A 31 -5.42 -17.82 -2.98
C ALA A 31 -5.70 -17.86 -4.49
N LEU A 32 -4.77 -18.40 -5.28
CA LEU A 32 -4.91 -18.55 -6.73
C LEU A 32 -6.01 -19.54 -7.12
N LEU A 33 -6.15 -20.64 -6.37
CA LEU A 33 -7.23 -21.60 -6.56
C LEU A 33 -8.58 -20.97 -6.24
N MET A 34 -8.70 -20.29 -5.11
CA MET A 34 -9.93 -19.62 -4.71
C MET A 34 -10.37 -18.56 -5.72
N SER A 35 -9.42 -17.76 -6.21
CA SER A 35 -9.66 -16.77 -7.26
C SER A 35 -10.12 -17.42 -8.57
N ALA A 36 -9.41 -18.45 -9.05
CA ALA A 36 -9.71 -19.10 -10.33
C ALA A 36 -11.07 -19.81 -10.34
N PHE A 37 -11.47 -20.41 -9.21
CA PHE A 37 -12.74 -21.13 -9.07
C PHE A 37 -13.89 -20.28 -8.50
N GLY A 38 -13.65 -19.01 -8.16
CA GLY A 38 -14.66 -18.12 -7.59
C GLY A 38 -15.25 -18.62 -6.26
N ILE A 39 -14.42 -19.24 -5.40
CA ILE A 39 -14.84 -19.76 -4.10
C ILE A 39 -14.23 -18.96 -2.95
N ASP A 40 -15.07 -18.65 -1.96
CA ASP A 40 -14.66 -18.03 -0.71
C ASP A 40 -14.00 -19.04 0.26
N PRO A 41 -13.35 -18.59 1.36
CA PRO A 41 -12.69 -19.48 2.31
C PRO A 41 -13.63 -20.54 2.92
N ALA A 42 -14.90 -20.21 3.17
CA ALA A 42 -15.86 -21.11 3.79
C ALA A 42 -16.28 -22.22 2.82
N ARG A 43 -16.54 -21.89 1.55
CA ARG A 43 -16.79 -22.86 0.48
C ARG A 43 -15.59 -23.76 0.26
N PHE A 44 -14.37 -23.23 0.26
CA PHE A 44 -13.17 -24.04 0.14
C PHE A 44 -13.11 -25.11 1.25
N LEU A 45 -13.34 -24.75 2.52
CA LEU A 45 -13.31 -25.72 3.63
C LEU A 45 -14.38 -26.81 3.51
N LEU A 46 -15.56 -26.48 2.99
CA LEU A 46 -16.64 -27.46 2.78
C LEU A 46 -16.35 -28.42 1.62
N TYR A 47 -15.57 -27.98 0.64
CA TYR A 47 -15.37 -28.68 -0.62
C TYR A 47 -13.95 -29.18 -0.87
N GLU A 48 -12.99 -28.95 0.04
CA GLU A 48 -11.58 -29.29 -0.22
C GLU A 48 -11.35 -30.77 -0.55
N GLU A 49 -12.14 -31.68 0.04
CA GLU A 49 -12.13 -33.12 -0.22
C GLU A 49 -13.01 -33.56 -1.39
N ARG A 50 -13.65 -32.61 -2.07
CA ARG A 50 -14.62 -32.88 -3.14
C ARG A 50 -13.99 -32.64 -4.51
N GLU A 51 -14.55 -33.32 -5.49
CA GLU A 51 -14.29 -33.11 -6.92
C GLU A 51 -14.83 -31.73 -7.36
N PRO A 52 -14.03 -30.89 -8.06
CA PRO A 52 -14.50 -29.61 -8.57
C PRO A 52 -15.74 -29.69 -9.47
N GLU A 53 -16.00 -30.83 -10.09
CA GLU A 53 -17.23 -31.14 -10.84
C GLU A 53 -18.50 -30.94 -10.01
N ILE A 54 -18.43 -31.12 -8.68
CA ILE A 54 -19.53 -30.87 -7.74
C ILE A 54 -19.88 -29.37 -7.66
N LEU A 55 -18.99 -28.47 -8.11
CA LEU A 55 -19.27 -27.04 -8.21
C LEU A 55 -20.13 -26.66 -9.42
N VAL A 56 -20.11 -27.42 -10.52
CA VAL A 56 -20.84 -27.11 -11.77
C VAL A 56 -22.37 -26.97 -11.61
N PRO A 57 -23.01 -27.54 -10.58
CA PRO A 57 -24.40 -27.18 -10.24
C PRO A 57 -24.56 -26.22 -9.05
N LYS A 58 -23.49 -25.86 -8.32
CA LYS A 58 -23.57 -25.17 -7.02
C LYS A 58 -22.89 -23.80 -6.95
N VAL A 59 -21.85 -23.60 -7.77
CA VAL A 59 -20.97 -22.42 -7.71
C VAL A 59 -20.55 -22.00 -9.12
N LEU A 60 -20.19 -22.95 -9.98
CA LEU A 60 -19.88 -22.72 -11.38
C LEU A 60 -21.14 -22.88 -12.23
N LYS A 61 -21.22 -22.16 -13.35
CA LYS A 61 -22.42 -22.12 -14.21
C LYS A 61 -22.59 -23.40 -15.03
N ASP A 62 -21.49 -23.92 -15.57
CA ASP A 62 -21.46 -25.05 -16.50
C ASP A 62 -20.05 -25.68 -16.53
N LYS A 63 -19.87 -26.69 -17.38
CA LYS A 63 -18.58 -27.36 -17.58
C LYS A 63 -17.53 -26.45 -18.22
N GLU A 64 -17.94 -25.50 -19.06
CA GLU A 64 -17.03 -24.57 -19.72
C GLU A 64 -16.40 -23.62 -18.69
N ALA A 65 -17.18 -23.11 -17.75
CA ALA A 65 -16.69 -22.33 -16.61
C ALA A 65 -15.71 -23.12 -15.73
N LEU A 66 -15.92 -24.42 -15.55
CA LEU A 66 -14.98 -25.29 -14.83
C LEU A 66 -13.66 -25.45 -15.59
N GLU A 67 -13.71 -25.69 -16.89
CA GLU A 67 -12.51 -25.80 -17.72
C GLU A 67 -11.71 -24.49 -17.73
N GLU A 68 -12.39 -23.34 -17.78
CA GLU A 68 -11.75 -22.03 -17.70
C GLU A 68 -11.13 -21.78 -16.31
N ALA A 69 -11.80 -22.19 -15.24
CA ALA A 69 -11.23 -22.12 -13.88
C ALA A 69 -9.93 -22.94 -13.77
N TYR A 70 -9.91 -24.17 -14.31
CA TYR A 70 -8.69 -24.97 -14.37
C TYR A 70 -7.58 -24.31 -15.18
N ARG A 71 -7.92 -23.74 -16.34
CA ARG A 71 -6.98 -23.03 -17.22
C ARG A 71 -6.38 -21.82 -16.51
N THR A 72 -7.23 -21.01 -15.88
CA THR A 72 -6.83 -19.84 -15.10
C THR A 72 -5.94 -20.23 -13.92
N PHE A 73 -6.33 -21.25 -13.15
CA PHE A 73 -5.53 -21.73 -12.03
C PHE A 73 -4.12 -22.15 -12.47
N ARG A 74 -4.01 -23.00 -13.50
CA ARG A 74 -2.70 -23.45 -14.02
C ARG A 74 -1.85 -22.29 -14.50
N LYS A 75 -2.43 -21.38 -15.30
CA LYS A 75 -1.74 -20.19 -15.80
C LYS A 75 -1.22 -19.31 -14.66
N ASN A 76 -2.01 -19.14 -13.60
CA ASN A 76 -1.62 -18.33 -12.45
C ASN A 76 -0.53 -19.01 -11.62
N ILE A 77 -0.53 -20.33 -11.50
CA ILE A 77 0.60 -21.07 -10.90
C ILE A 77 1.87 -20.86 -11.71
N GLU A 78 1.82 -20.96 -13.05
CA GLU A 78 2.99 -20.74 -13.92
C GLU A 78 3.56 -19.31 -13.79
N ARG A 79 2.69 -18.30 -13.64
CA ARG A 79 3.08 -16.92 -13.35
C ARG A 79 3.78 -16.82 -11.99
N ARG A 80 3.19 -17.43 -10.95
CA ARG A 80 3.74 -17.41 -9.60
C ARG A 80 5.05 -18.19 -9.48
N GLU A 81 5.23 -19.27 -10.25
CA GLU A 81 6.50 -20.00 -10.36
C GLU A 81 7.64 -19.11 -10.90
N LYS A 82 7.32 -18.11 -11.72
CA LYS A 82 8.28 -17.09 -12.19
C LYS A 82 8.51 -15.96 -11.19
N ARG A 83 8.00 -16.10 -9.96
CA ARG A 83 8.07 -15.10 -8.90
C ARG A 83 7.28 -13.81 -9.17
N GLU A 84 6.32 -13.82 -10.09
CA GLU A 84 5.40 -12.69 -10.25
C GLU A 84 4.59 -12.49 -8.95
N PRO A 85 4.45 -11.26 -8.40
CA PRO A 85 3.77 -11.02 -7.14
C PRO A 85 2.34 -11.56 -7.14
N LEU A 86 1.94 -12.22 -6.04
CA LEU A 86 0.60 -12.79 -5.90
C LEU A 86 -0.50 -11.76 -6.17
N GLN A 87 -0.34 -10.55 -5.64
CA GLN A 87 -1.28 -9.44 -5.77
C GLN A 87 -1.44 -8.99 -7.22
N GLN A 88 -0.36 -8.94 -8.01
CA GLN A 88 -0.43 -8.63 -9.45
C GLN A 88 -1.08 -9.76 -10.26
N ILE A 89 -0.91 -11.02 -9.83
CA ILE A 89 -1.61 -12.16 -10.45
C ILE A 89 -3.12 -12.09 -10.17
N LEU A 90 -3.50 -11.77 -8.93
CA LEU A 90 -4.89 -11.57 -8.49
C LEU A 90 -5.49 -10.26 -9.04
N GLY A 91 -4.65 -9.28 -9.36
CA GLY A 91 -5.03 -7.94 -9.83
C GLY A 91 -5.56 -7.02 -8.72
N THR A 92 -5.49 -7.44 -7.45
CA THR A 92 -5.99 -6.69 -6.30
C THR A 92 -5.19 -6.99 -5.04
N VAL A 93 -5.20 -6.06 -4.09
CA VAL A 93 -4.69 -6.24 -2.73
C VAL A 93 -5.59 -5.52 -1.72
N GLY A 94 -5.80 -6.15 -0.56
CA GLY A 94 -6.46 -5.50 0.56
C GLY A 94 -5.52 -4.53 1.27
N PHE A 95 -5.98 -3.30 1.51
CA PHE A 95 -5.26 -2.28 2.28
C PHE A 95 -6.26 -1.47 3.10
N TYR A 96 -6.06 -1.41 4.41
CA TYR A 96 -6.91 -0.70 5.37
C TYR A 96 -8.41 -1.05 5.24
N GLY A 97 -8.71 -2.33 4.98
CA GLY A 97 -10.06 -2.85 4.79
C GLY A 97 -10.71 -2.56 3.41
N LEU A 98 -9.97 -1.98 2.47
CA LEU A 98 -10.40 -1.67 1.11
C LEU A 98 -9.65 -2.53 0.08
N ASP A 99 -10.27 -2.83 -1.05
CA ASP A 99 -9.63 -3.60 -2.14
C ASP A 99 -9.10 -2.65 -3.22
N PHE A 100 -7.78 -2.59 -3.38
CA PHE A 100 -7.10 -1.78 -4.37
C PHE A 100 -6.67 -2.62 -5.57
N ARG A 101 -7.04 -2.18 -6.77
CA ARG A 101 -6.47 -2.70 -8.01
C ARG A 101 -4.99 -2.38 -8.07
N VAL A 102 -4.21 -3.39 -8.45
CA VAL A 102 -2.76 -3.27 -8.68
C VAL A 102 -2.37 -3.86 -10.04
N THR A 103 -1.35 -3.26 -10.64
CA THR A 103 -0.71 -3.70 -11.89
C THR A 103 0.80 -3.56 -11.75
N PRO A 104 1.61 -4.06 -12.70
CA PRO A 104 3.06 -3.81 -12.71
C PRO A 104 3.46 -2.32 -12.81
N ASP A 105 2.52 -1.41 -13.04
CA ASP A 105 2.78 0.03 -13.12
C ASP A 105 2.82 0.72 -11.75
N VAL A 106 2.49 0.01 -10.66
CA VAL A 106 2.43 0.56 -9.30
C VAL A 106 3.12 -0.36 -8.29
N LEU A 107 3.66 0.23 -7.23
CA LEU A 107 4.06 -0.48 -6.02
C LEU A 107 2.81 -1.12 -5.39
N CYS A 108 2.88 -2.40 -5.01
CA CYS A 108 1.79 -3.02 -4.26
C CYS A 108 1.70 -2.40 -2.86
N PRO A 109 0.54 -1.88 -2.43
CA PRO A 109 0.31 -1.42 -1.06
C PRO A 109 0.86 -2.41 -0.01
N ARG A 110 1.58 -1.88 0.97
CA ARG A 110 2.20 -2.65 2.06
C ARG A 110 1.42 -2.42 3.35
N ALA A 111 1.35 -3.45 4.20
CA ALA A 111 0.68 -3.32 5.50
C ALA A 111 1.36 -2.27 6.39
N ASP A 112 2.68 -2.13 6.30
CA ASP A 112 3.44 -1.14 7.08
C ASP A 112 3.00 0.31 6.77
N THR A 113 2.55 0.57 5.53
CA THR A 113 2.01 1.88 5.11
C THR A 113 0.73 2.26 5.87
N GLU A 114 0.00 1.29 6.44
CA GLU A 114 -1.16 1.59 7.29
C GLU A 114 -0.77 2.39 8.55
N THR A 115 0.49 2.27 9.01
CA THR A 115 1.00 3.09 10.14
C THR A 115 0.98 4.58 9.81
N LEU A 116 1.22 4.95 8.55
CA LEU A 116 1.12 6.34 8.09
C LEU A 116 -0.34 6.82 8.13
N ILE A 117 -1.29 5.96 7.71
CA ILE A 117 -2.73 6.25 7.78
C ILE A 117 -3.15 6.50 9.23
N ASP A 118 -2.74 5.60 10.14
CA ASP A 118 -3.05 5.69 11.56
C ASP A 118 -2.50 6.98 12.19
N CYS A 119 -1.30 7.41 11.79
CA CYS A 119 -0.73 8.69 12.24
C CYS A 119 -1.60 9.89 11.85
N VAL A 120 -2.12 9.91 10.61
CA VAL A 120 -2.93 11.02 10.10
C VAL A 120 -4.32 11.03 10.73
N LEU A 121 -4.94 9.85 10.86
CA LEU A 121 -6.28 9.68 11.44
C LEU A 121 -6.29 9.70 12.97
N GLY A 122 -5.11 9.74 13.62
CA GLY A 122 -4.98 9.70 15.07
C GLY A 122 -5.34 8.37 15.70
N ASN A 123 -5.23 7.28 14.94
CA ASN A 123 -5.56 5.90 15.35
C ASN A 123 -4.35 5.10 15.82
N LEU A 124 -3.17 5.72 15.90
CA LEU A 124 -1.94 5.05 16.27
C LEU A 124 -2.07 4.40 17.66
N MET A 125 -1.59 3.17 17.83
CA MET A 125 -1.53 2.58 19.17
C MET A 125 -0.41 3.25 19.97
N TYR A 126 -0.64 3.44 21.27
CA TYR A 126 0.32 4.09 22.15
C TYR A 126 1.70 3.40 22.15
N ASP A 127 1.73 2.08 21.94
CA ASP A 127 2.96 1.30 21.91
C ASP A 127 3.81 1.53 20.65
N ASN A 128 3.22 2.01 19.56
CA ASN A 128 3.96 2.42 18.37
C ASN A 128 4.78 3.71 18.58
N ILE A 129 4.54 4.43 19.68
CA ILE A 129 5.26 5.65 20.02
C ILE A 129 6.48 5.29 20.90
N PRO A 130 7.72 5.52 20.41
CA PRO A 130 8.92 5.30 21.19
C PRO A 130 8.90 6.04 22.53
N GLU A 131 9.43 5.40 23.57
CA GLU A 131 9.41 5.92 24.94
C GLU A 131 9.97 7.35 25.06
N LYS A 132 11.00 7.67 24.26
CA LYS A 132 11.64 8.99 24.20
C LYS A 132 10.69 10.15 23.84
N TYR A 133 9.54 9.87 23.23
CA TYR A 133 8.55 10.88 22.82
C TYR A 133 7.31 10.92 23.71
N ARG A 134 7.13 9.97 24.64
CA ARG A 134 5.89 9.83 25.44
C ARG A 134 5.63 11.02 26.37
N ASN A 135 6.65 11.82 26.66
CA ASN A 135 6.54 13.06 27.42
C ASN A 135 5.93 14.22 26.60
N MET A 136 5.88 14.13 25.27
CA MET A 136 5.26 15.11 24.38
C MET A 136 3.74 14.97 24.36
N LYS A 137 3.11 15.12 25.53
CA LYS A 137 1.72 14.71 25.78
C LYS A 137 0.72 15.20 24.72
N GLU A 138 0.74 16.48 24.37
CA GLU A 138 -0.19 17.02 23.37
C GLU A 138 -0.01 16.37 21.99
N ARG A 139 1.24 16.10 21.60
CA ARG A 139 1.58 15.48 20.31
C ARG A 139 1.15 14.02 20.28
N VAL A 140 1.44 13.30 21.35
CA VAL A 140 1.05 11.90 21.54
C VAL A 140 -0.47 11.77 21.55
N ASP A 141 -1.17 12.60 22.33
CA ASP A 141 -2.63 12.61 22.41
C ASP A 141 -3.25 12.80 21.01
N LYS A 142 -2.71 13.72 20.18
CA LYS A 142 -3.19 13.91 18.80
C LYS A 142 -3.04 12.66 17.93
N LEU A 143 -1.92 11.93 18.07
CA LEU A 143 -1.66 10.72 17.28
C LEU A 143 -2.47 9.50 17.74
N THR A 144 -2.98 9.48 18.97
CA THR A 144 -3.65 8.31 19.56
C THR A 144 -5.10 8.56 20.00
N SER A 145 -5.67 9.73 19.72
CA SER A 145 -7.00 10.12 20.24
C SER A 145 -8.20 9.47 19.54
N GLY A 146 -7.98 8.79 18.43
CA GLY A 146 -9.03 8.35 17.50
C GLY A 146 -9.66 9.51 16.71
N ARG A 147 -8.97 10.65 16.64
CA ARG A 147 -9.38 11.82 15.85
C ARG A 147 -8.23 12.26 14.96
N GLN A 148 -8.57 12.61 13.71
CA GLN A 148 -7.60 13.07 12.75
C GLN A 148 -6.80 14.28 13.26
N ILE A 149 -5.53 14.35 12.87
CA ILE A 149 -4.57 15.27 13.48
C ILE A 149 -4.88 16.75 13.24
N VAL A 150 -5.50 17.05 12.09
CA VAL A 150 -6.10 18.35 11.78
C VAL A 150 -7.56 18.06 11.45
N ASP A 151 -8.47 18.44 12.36
CA ASP A 151 -9.90 18.16 12.23
C ASP A 151 -10.71 19.45 12.15
N ASN A 152 -10.71 20.07 10.98
CA ASN A 152 -11.60 21.18 10.67
C ASN A 152 -12.22 21.02 9.27
N GLU A 153 -13.33 21.72 9.02
CA GLU A 153 -14.12 21.58 7.78
C GLU A 153 -13.37 21.97 6.49
N SER A 154 -12.21 22.63 6.60
CA SER A 154 -11.41 23.11 5.46
C SER A 154 -10.02 22.48 5.36
N THR A 155 -9.87 21.26 5.89
CA THR A 155 -8.60 20.54 5.92
C THR A 155 -8.20 20.08 4.51
N GLU A 156 -7.03 20.50 4.05
CA GLU A 156 -6.47 20.22 2.72
C GLU A 156 -5.30 19.22 2.84
N LEU A 157 -5.38 18.10 2.14
CA LEU A 157 -4.36 17.04 2.13
C LEU A 157 -3.63 16.96 0.78
N LEU A 158 -2.31 16.75 0.83
CA LEU A 158 -1.48 16.39 -0.32
C LEU A 158 -0.83 15.02 -0.07
N ASP A 159 -1.01 14.08 -0.98
CA ASP A 159 -0.31 12.80 -1.06
C ASP A 159 0.70 12.84 -2.21
N MET A 160 1.99 12.86 -1.87
CA MET A 160 3.11 12.90 -2.82
C MET A 160 3.62 11.50 -3.09
N CYS A 161 3.78 11.15 -4.38
CA CYS A 161 4.11 9.80 -4.85
C CYS A 161 2.97 8.79 -4.58
N THR A 162 1.75 9.14 -5.00
CA THR A 162 0.51 8.41 -4.63
C THR A 162 0.45 6.97 -5.14
N GLY A 163 1.18 6.63 -6.22
CA GLY A 163 1.24 5.28 -6.78
C GLY A 163 -0.14 4.74 -7.16
N SER A 164 -0.59 3.69 -6.47
CA SER A 164 -1.92 3.09 -6.64
C SER A 164 -3.07 3.94 -6.07
N GLY A 165 -2.77 5.06 -5.43
CA GLY A 165 -3.73 5.90 -4.71
C GLY A 165 -4.06 5.40 -3.30
N CYS A 166 -3.38 4.37 -2.81
CA CYS A 166 -3.78 3.71 -1.55
C CYS A 166 -3.78 4.63 -0.33
N ILE A 167 -2.86 5.60 -0.25
CA ILE A 167 -2.84 6.58 0.84
C ILE A 167 -3.96 7.61 0.63
N ALA A 168 -3.95 8.34 -0.49
CA ALA A 168 -4.95 9.36 -0.80
C ALA A 168 -6.41 8.87 -0.71
N VAL A 169 -6.71 7.71 -1.31
CA VAL A 169 -8.08 7.16 -1.34
C VAL A 169 -8.52 6.69 0.05
N THR A 170 -7.64 6.04 0.80
CA THR A 170 -7.94 5.62 2.18
C THR A 170 -8.20 6.83 3.08
N LEU A 171 -7.36 7.86 3.00
CA LEU A 171 -7.55 9.09 3.77
C LEU A 171 -8.80 9.87 3.35
N ALA A 172 -9.15 9.87 2.05
CA ALA A 172 -10.41 10.44 1.58
C ALA A 172 -11.64 9.68 2.07
N LYS A 173 -11.52 8.35 2.26
CA LYS A 173 -12.60 7.47 2.71
C LYS A 173 -12.87 7.59 4.21
N PHE A 174 -11.81 7.65 5.01
CA PHE A 174 -11.92 7.55 6.47
C PHE A 174 -11.61 8.85 7.22
N GLY A 175 -10.98 9.83 6.57
CA GLY A 175 -10.71 11.15 7.14
C GLY A 175 -11.77 12.19 6.77
N HIS A 176 -11.73 13.34 7.43
CA HIS A 176 -12.56 14.50 7.09
C HIS A 176 -11.69 15.58 6.43
N PHE A 177 -11.42 15.38 5.14
CA PHE A 177 -10.71 16.35 4.31
C PHE A 177 -11.67 17.09 3.38
N GLN A 178 -11.51 18.40 3.28
CA GLN A 178 -12.20 19.20 2.27
C GLN A 178 -11.74 18.81 0.87
N SER A 179 -10.44 18.59 0.71
CA SER A 179 -9.85 18.12 -0.54
C SER A 179 -8.61 17.27 -0.29
N VAL A 180 -8.41 16.30 -1.18
CA VAL A 180 -7.23 15.45 -1.23
C VAL A 180 -6.60 15.59 -2.61
N THR A 181 -5.36 16.03 -2.67
CA THR A 181 -4.58 16.10 -3.90
C THR A 181 -3.57 14.97 -3.90
N ALA A 182 -3.62 14.12 -4.91
CA ALA A 182 -2.76 12.96 -5.07
C ALA A 182 -1.86 13.16 -6.29
N VAL A 183 -0.56 13.05 -6.09
CA VAL A 183 0.46 13.44 -7.07
C VAL A 183 1.36 12.27 -7.41
N ASP A 184 1.62 12.07 -8.71
CA ASP A 184 2.62 11.10 -9.18
C ASP A 184 3.30 11.57 -10.47
N ILE A 185 4.52 11.10 -10.68
CA ILE A 185 5.28 11.30 -11.92
C ILE A 185 4.89 10.27 -13.00
N SER A 186 4.24 9.17 -12.62
CA SER A 186 3.81 8.13 -13.55
C SER A 186 2.35 8.33 -13.95
N GLU A 187 2.10 8.66 -15.22
CA GLU A 187 0.74 8.69 -15.76
C GLU A 187 0.02 7.33 -15.66
N ASN A 188 0.77 6.22 -15.74
CA ASN A 188 0.19 4.89 -15.58
C ASN A 188 -0.23 4.65 -14.13
N ALA A 189 0.57 5.07 -13.15
CA ALA A 189 0.19 5.00 -11.75
C ALA A 189 -1.08 5.82 -11.49
N LEU A 190 -1.17 7.03 -12.04
CA LEU A 190 -2.37 7.88 -11.91
C LEU A 190 -3.62 7.28 -12.55
N LYS A 191 -3.50 6.51 -13.64
CA LYS A 191 -4.65 5.75 -14.19
C LYS A 191 -5.14 4.70 -13.21
N ILE A 192 -4.23 3.99 -12.53
CA ILE A 192 -4.59 3.01 -11.50
C ILE A 192 -5.16 3.70 -10.26
N ALA A 193 -4.54 4.78 -9.78
CA ALA A 193 -5.06 5.58 -8.67
C ALA A 193 -6.47 6.14 -8.96
N THR A 194 -6.69 6.63 -10.18
CA THR A 194 -8.00 7.10 -10.62
C THR A 194 -9.03 5.98 -10.63
N TYR A 195 -8.67 4.81 -11.16
CA TYR A 195 -9.54 3.64 -11.13
C TYR A 195 -9.91 3.24 -9.70
N ASN A 196 -8.93 3.20 -8.78
CA ASN A 196 -9.16 2.87 -7.39
C ASN A 196 -10.05 3.90 -6.69
N ARG A 197 -9.79 5.19 -6.89
CA ARG A 197 -10.65 6.29 -6.41
C ARG A 197 -12.08 6.08 -6.86
N ASP A 198 -12.30 5.86 -8.16
CA ASP A 198 -13.64 5.76 -8.74
C ASP A 198 -14.39 4.49 -8.34
N SER A 199 -13.65 3.42 -8.04
CA SER A 199 -14.22 2.12 -7.65
C SER A 199 -14.54 2.01 -6.16
N ILE A 200 -13.81 2.76 -5.31
CA ILE A 200 -13.86 2.64 -3.85
C ILE A 200 -14.68 3.78 -3.21
N LEU A 201 -14.55 5.00 -3.73
CA LEU A 201 -15.19 6.18 -3.16
C LEU A 201 -16.59 6.38 -3.74
N ASP A 202 -17.50 6.89 -2.90
CA ASP A 202 -18.78 7.38 -3.38
C ASP A 202 -18.64 8.72 -4.11
N ASP A 203 -19.73 9.20 -4.72
CA ASP A 203 -19.68 10.41 -5.54
C ASP A 203 -19.18 11.65 -4.77
N GLY A 204 -19.61 11.83 -3.52
CA GLY A 204 -19.22 12.98 -2.70
C GLY A 204 -17.78 12.92 -2.21
N GLU A 205 -17.31 11.72 -1.85
CA GLU A 205 -15.91 11.47 -1.51
C GLU A 205 -14.99 11.67 -2.72
N ARG A 206 -15.36 11.10 -3.87
CA ARG A 206 -14.58 11.12 -5.12
C ARG A 206 -14.37 12.54 -5.63
N ASP A 207 -15.40 13.40 -5.57
CA ASP A 207 -15.33 14.78 -6.05
C ASP A 207 -14.28 15.64 -5.30
N ARG A 208 -13.87 15.20 -4.10
CA ARG A 208 -12.83 15.86 -3.30
C ARG A 208 -11.42 15.38 -3.63
N VAL A 209 -11.26 14.29 -4.36
CA VAL A 209 -9.95 13.68 -4.66
C VAL A 209 -9.49 14.00 -6.07
N ARG A 210 -8.42 14.80 -6.18
CA ARG A 210 -7.81 15.23 -7.44
C ARG A 210 -6.49 14.52 -7.68
N MET A 211 -6.31 14.04 -8.91
CA MET A 211 -5.09 13.40 -9.38
C MET A 211 -4.30 14.40 -10.22
N ILE A 212 -3.00 14.57 -9.94
CA ILE A 212 -2.12 15.50 -10.67
C ILE A 212 -0.87 14.76 -11.12
N HIS A 213 -0.59 14.83 -12.42
CA HIS A 213 0.68 14.42 -12.99
C HIS A 213 1.72 15.52 -12.78
N SER A 214 2.76 15.24 -12.00
CA SER A 214 3.77 16.23 -11.61
C SER A 214 5.09 15.53 -11.28
N ASP A 215 6.21 16.18 -11.58
CA ASP A 215 7.49 15.81 -10.98
C ASP A 215 7.61 16.55 -9.65
N MET A 216 7.37 15.81 -8.57
CA MET A 216 7.31 16.36 -7.22
C MET A 216 6.33 17.56 -7.18
N PHE A 217 6.82 18.75 -6.80
CA PHE A 217 5.99 19.94 -6.63
C PHE A 217 5.79 20.79 -7.91
N SER A 218 6.30 20.37 -9.07
CA SER A 218 6.35 21.21 -10.28
C SER A 218 4.98 21.75 -10.74
N GLU A 219 3.93 20.93 -10.65
CA GLU A 219 2.55 21.28 -11.00
C GLU A 219 1.65 21.41 -9.75
N VAL A 220 2.23 21.37 -8.56
CA VAL A 220 1.50 21.51 -7.29
C VAL A 220 1.32 22.98 -6.96
N SER A 221 0.10 23.35 -6.55
CA SER A 221 -0.24 24.71 -6.17
C SER A 221 -1.10 24.73 -4.91
N GLY A 222 -1.17 25.90 -4.26
CA GLY A 222 -1.94 26.07 -3.03
C GLY A 222 -1.16 25.72 -1.77
N LYS A 223 -1.91 25.58 -0.66
CA LYS A 223 -1.37 25.31 0.67
C LYS A 223 -2.19 24.21 1.34
N TYR A 224 -1.50 23.29 2.02
CA TYR A 224 -2.07 22.10 2.64
C TYR A 224 -1.92 22.14 4.16
N ASP A 225 -2.85 21.51 4.86
CA ASP A 225 -2.75 21.28 6.31
C ASP A 225 -1.91 20.04 6.61
N VAL A 226 -1.96 19.05 5.72
CA VAL A 226 -1.23 17.78 5.86
C VAL A 226 -0.58 17.44 4.51
N ILE A 227 0.70 17.10 4.54
CA ILE A 227 1.40 16.50 3.40
C ILE A 227 1.89 15.11 3.82
N VAL A 228 1.54 14.11 3.04
CA VAL A 228 1.98 12.73 3.24
C VAL A 228 2.79 12.25 2.04
N SER A 229 3.67 11.28 2.26
CA SER A 229 4.38 10.64 1.16
C SER A 229 4.91 9.28 1.57
N ASN A 230 4.80 8.31 0.67
CA ASN A 230 5.65 7.13 0.65
C ASN A 230 6.55 7.21 -0.59
N PRO A 231 7.65 7.98 -0.55
CA PRO A 231 8.50 8.18 -1.71
C PRO A 231 9.42 6.96 -1.92
N PRO A 232 10.05 6.83 -3.10
CA PRO A 232 11.11 5.84 -3.29
C PRO A 232 12.28 6.09 -2.34
N TYR A 233 12.67 5.08 -1.55
CA TYR A 233 13.65 5.25 -0.48
C TYR A 233 14.78 4.22 -0.47
N ILE A 234 14.78 3.27 -1.40
CA ILE A 234 15.77 2.20 -1.43
C ILE A 234 17.02 2.70 -2.17
N PRO A 235 18.23 2.59 -1.58
CA PRO A 235 19.45 2.93 -2.29
C PRO A 235 19.59 2.13 -3.60
N SER A 236 20.04 2.74 -4.69
CA SER A 236 20.10 2.10 -6.01
C SER A 236 20.90 0.79 -6.02
N SER A 237 21.94 0.70 -5.19
CA SER A 237 22.77 -0.50 -5.03
C SER A 237 22.05 -1.66 -4.35
N VAL A 238 21.01 -1.38 -3.57
CA VAL A 238 20.20 -2.38 -2.85
C VAL A 238 19.06 -2.90 -3.71
N VAL A 239 18.53 -2.09 -4.65
CA VAL A 239 17.39 -2.47 -5.51
C VAL A 239 17.62 -3.80 -6.23
N ASP A 240 18.82 -4.01 -6.78
CA ASP A 240 19.14 -5.24 -7.53
C ASP A 240 19.30 -6.48 -6.63
N THR A 241 19.37 -6.29 -5.30
CA THR A 241 19.46 -7.34 -4.28
C THR A 241 18.12 -7.73 -3.66
N LEU A 242 17.04 -7.01 -3.99
CA LEU A 242 15.70 -7.27 -3.47
C LEU A 242 15.18 -8.64 -3.95
N GLU A 243 14.16 -9.13 -3.25
CA GLU A 243 13.45 -10.35 -3.63
C GLU A 243 12.95 -10.25 -5.09
N PRO A 244 12.98 -11.36 -5.85
CA PRO A 244 12.55 -11.39 -7.26
C PRO A 244 11.18 -10.74 -7.52
N GLU A 245 10.21 -10.95 -6.63
CA GLU A 245 8.88 -10.32 -6.70
C GLU A 245 8.96 -8.80 -6.82
N VAL A 246 9.84 -8.18 -6.07
CA VAL A 246 9.98 -6.73 -6.00
C VAL A 246 10.91 -6.24 -7.11
N ARG A 247 12.09 -6.86 -7.21
CA ARG A 247 13.12 -6.46 -8.17
C ARG A 247 12.67 -6.55 -9.62
N ASP A 248 11.97 -7.63 -9.98
CA ASP A 248 11.70 -7.97 -11.37
C ASP A 248 10.31 -7.52 -11.85
N PHE A 249 9.36 -7.25 -10.93
CA PHE A 249 7.95 -6.99 -11.28
C PHE A 249 7.35 -5.70 -10.71
N GLU A 250 7.99 -5.05 -9.75
CA GLU A 250 7.56 -3.73 -9.30
C GLU A 250 8.32 -2.63 -10.05
N PRO A 251 7.71 -1.46 -10.29
CA PRO A 251 8.34 -0.42 -11.08
C PRO A 251 9.56 0.12 -10.32
N ARG A 252 10.75 0.00 -10.91
CA ARG A 252 12.01 0.47 -10.30
C ARG A 252 11.93 1.92 -9.81
N MET A 253 11.20 2.78 -10.52
CA MET A 253 11.03 4.19 -10.15
C MET A 253 10.26 4.41 -8.83
N ALA A 254 9.44 3.44 -8.39
CA ALA A 254 8.75 3.48 -7.11
C ALA A 254 9.63 2.96 -5.95
N LEU A 255 10.78 2.37 -6.26
CA LEU A 255 11.70 1.76 -5.29
C LEU A 255 12.96 2.60 -5.10
N ASP A 256 13.57 3.01 -6.21
CA ASP A 256 14.92 3.59 -6.27
C ASP A 256 14.96 5.04 -5.77
N GLY A 257 15.42 5.20 -4.53
CA GLY A 257 15.68 6.48 -3.87
C GLY A 257 17.05 7.10 -4.21
N THR A 258 17.72 6.60 -5.25
CA THR A 258 19.06 6.98 -5.72
C THR A 258 20.22 6.54 -4.81
N GLU A 259 21.35 7.25 -4.79
CA GLU A 259 22.61 6.77 -4.20
C GLU A 259 22.49 6.32 -2.74
N ASP A 260 21.79 7.10 -1.90
CA ASP A 260 21.63 6.85 -0.47
C ASP A 260 20.18 6.64 -0.04
N GLY A 261 19.25 6.58 -0.98
CA GLY A 261 17.83 6.47 -0.68
C GLY A 261 17.17 7.76 -0.15
N LEU A 262 17.92 8.86 0.02
CA LEU A 262 17.42 10.06 0.70
C LEU A 262 17.05 11.21 -0.24
N LYS A 263 17.20 11.06 -1.56
CA LYS A 263 16.95 12.14 -2.54
C LYS A 263 15.57 12.75 -2.38
N PHE A 264 14.52 11.94 -2.32
CA PHE A 264 13.15 12.44 -2.28
C PHE A 264 12.81 13.09 -0.93
N TYR A 265 13.35 12.58 0.18
CA TYR A 265 13.22 13.24 1.49
C TYR A 265 13.88 14.61 1.51
N ARG A 266 15.02 14.81 0.84
CA ARG A 266 15.64 16.15 0.71
C ARG A 266 14.73 17.13 -0.02
N ILE A 267 14.10 16.69 -1.11
CA ILE A 267 13.16 17.51 -1.89
C ILE A 267 11.94 17.85 -1.03
N LEU A 268 11.34 16.84 -0.39
CA LEU A 268 10.20 17.00 0.51
C LEU A 268 10.52 17.97 1.65
N ALA A 269 11.62 17.76 2.37
CA ALA A 269 12.04 18.65 3.45
C ALA A 269 12.22 20.11 2.98
N SER A 270 12.85 20.32 1.81
CA SER A 270 13.06 21.68 1.29
C SER A 270 11.80 22.38 0.79
N GLU A 271 10.87 21.65 0.17
CA GLU A 271 9.71 22.23 -0.51
C GLU A 271 8.46 22.29 0.39
N CYS A 272 8.23 21.30 1.26
CA CYS A 272 7.04 21.24 2.11
C CYS A 272 6.75 22.55 2.90
N PRO A 273 7.72 23.27 3.49
CA PRO A 273 7.44 24.55 4.15
C PRO A 273 6.76 25.59 3.25
N ARG A 274 7.04 25.56 1.94
CA ARG A 274 6.42 26.44 0.94
C ARG A 274 5.00 26.03 0.58
N TYR A 275 4.61 24.78 0.85
CA TYR A 275 3.28 24.24 0.54
C TYR A 275 2.42 23.96 1.79
N LEU A 276 2.96 24.09 3.00
CA LEU A 276 2.18 23.95 4.23
C LEU A 276 1.55 25.27 4.68
N LYS A 277 0.35 25.17 5.26
CA LYS A 277 -0.27 26.20 6.12
C LYS A 277 0.47 26.24 7.46
N SER A 278 0.36 27.36 8.18
CA SER A 278 0.95 27.50 9.53
C SER A 278 0.38 26.44 10.46
N GLY A 279 1.23 25.69 11.17
CA GLY A 279 0.81 24.58 12.02
C GLY A 279 0.48 23.28 11.25
N GLY A 280 0.73 23.23 9.94
CA GLY A 280 0.54 22.04 9.13
C GLY A 280 1.58 20.94 9.41
N TYR A 281 1.25 19.71 9.04
CA TYR A 281 2.03 18.52 9.36
C TYR A 281 2.57 17.80 8.13
N VAL A 282 3.68 17.11 8.32
CA VAL A 282 4.20 16.11 7.38
C VAL A 282 4.17 14.72 8.00
N PHE A 283 3.96 13.70 7.17
CA PHE A 283 4.13 12.29 7.52
C PHE A 283 4.77 11.55 6.36
N PHE A 284 5.99 11.08 6.55
CA PHE A 284 6.74 10.38 5.50
C PHE A 284 7.00 8.95 5.93
N GLU A 285 6.57 7.98 5.12
CA GLU A 285 7.03 6.61 5.25
C GLU A 285 8.53 6.56 4.93
N ILE A 286 9.26 5.74 5.69
CA ILE A 286 10.71 5.59 5.60
C ILE A 286 11.13 4.11 5.61
N GLY A 287 12.34 3.86 5.11
CA GLY A 287 13.06 2.64 5.43
C GLY A 287 13.38 2.54 6.93
N TYR A 288 13.45 1.32 7.46
CA TYR A 288 13.60 1.04 8.90
C TYR A 288 14.88 1.61 9.53
N ASP A 289 15.87 1.97 8.72
CA ASP A 289 17.17 2.51 9.12
C ASP A 289 17.33 4.01 8.82
N GLN A 290 16.30 4.67 8.29
CA GLN A 290 16.36 6.06 7.82
C GLN A 290 15.79 7.09 8.81
N GLY A 291 15.26 6.65 9.95
CA GLY A 291 14.56 7.48 10.95
C GLY A 291 15.32 8.74 11.37
N GLU A 292 16.56 8.60 11.81
CA GLU A 292 17.36 9.75 12.28
C GLU A 292 17.74 10.69 11.13
N ALA A 293 18.15 10.15 9.97
CA ALA A 293 18.54 10.97 8.82
C ALA A 293 17.39 11.83 8.28
N VAL A 294 16.20 11.24 8.13
CA VAL A 294 15.00 11.98 7.69
C VAL A 294 14.54 12.97 8.77
N SER A 295 14.69 12.62 10.05
CA SER A 295 14.39 13.54 11.16
C SER A 295 15.30 14.77 11.17
N GLU A 296 16.59 14.61 10.86
CA GLU A 296 17.54 15.72 10.72
C GLU A 296 17.17 16.64 9.55
N LEU A 297 16.84 16.07 8.38
CA LEU A 297 16.37 16.85 7.23
C LEU A 297 15.15 17.71 7.56
N LEU A 298 14.18 17.17 8.31
CA LEU A 298 13.01 17.93 8.76
C LEU A 298 13.39 19.04 9.74
N LYS A 299 14.23 18.75 10.73
CA LYS A 299 14.67 19.77 11.71
C LYS A 299 15.41 20.92 11.03
N ASP A 300 16.30 20.61 10.08
CA ASP A 300 17.04 21.60 9.31
C ASP A 300 16.14 22.46 8.42
N ALA A 301 15.04 21.88 7.93
CA ALA A 301 13.99 22.60 7.20
C ALA A 301 13.04 23.41 8.11
N GLY A 302 13.25 23.40 9.43
CA GLY A 302 12.50 24.20 10.40
C GLY A 302 11.26 23.50 10.99
N PHE A 303 11.08 22.20 10.75
CA PHE A 303 10.02 21.45 11.39
C PHE A 303 10.30 21.23 12.88
N ARG A 304 9.24 21.35 13.68
CA ARG A 304 9.22 21.13 15.12
C ARG A 304 8.52 19.82 15.45
N ASP A 305 8.69 19.39 16.70
CA ASP A 305 8.06 18.18 17.25
C ASP A 305 8.27 16.94 16.39
N VAL A 306 9.49 16.81 15.85
CA VAL A 306 9.85 15.71 14.95
C VAL A 306 9.91 14.40 15.71
N MET A 307 9.10 13.44 15.27
CA MET A 307 8.98 12.11 15.88
C MET A 307 9.22 11.03 14.83
N ILE A 308 9.87 9.96 15.27
CA ILE A 308 9.98 8.70 14.54
C ILE A 308 8.98 7.74 15.17
N ILE A 309 8.07 7.21 14.36
CA ILE A 309 7.00 6.31 14.75
C ILE A 309 7.31 4.91 14.23
N LYS A 310 7.03 3.91 15.04
CA LYS A 310 7.26 2.50 14.68
C LYS A 310 6.01 1.83 14.11
N ASP A 311 6.21 0.90 13.19
CA ASP A 311 5.15 -0.01 12.74
C ASP A 311 4.86 -1.12 13.76
N PHE A 312 3.89 -1.98 13.46
CA PHE A 312 3.53 -3.14 14.30
C PHE A 312 4.65 -4.20 14.40
N GLY A 313 5.65 -4.13 13.52
CA GLY A 313 6.85 -4.97 13.54
C GLY A 313 7.98 -4.38 14.39
N ASP A 314 7.75 -3.28 15.12
CA ASP A 314 8.73 -2.55 15.94
C ASP A 314 9.87 -1.89 15.12
N ASN A 315 9.67 -1.71 13.81
CA ASN A 315 10.61 -1.00 12.94
C ASN A 315 10.23 0.47 12.83
N ASP A 316 11.23 1.36 12.72
CA ASP A 316 10.97 2.75 12.37
C ASP A 316 10.26 2.80 11.01
N ARG A 317 9.16 3.54 10.92
CA ARG A 317 8.32 3.52 9.72
C ARG A 317 7.86 4.88 9.25
N VAL A 318 7.52 5.78 10.18
CA VAL A 318 7.01 7.11 9.81
C VAL A 318 7.81 8.18 10.54
N VAL A 319 8.34 9.15 9.79
CA VAL A 319 8.82 10.41 10.38
C VAL A 319 7.76 11.48 10.19
N THR A 320 7.42 12.17 11.28
CA THR A 320 6.44 13.26 11.28
C THR A 320 7.00 14.52 11.91
N GLY A 321 6.52 15.69 11.46
CA GLY A 321 6.87 16.99 12.02
C GLY A 321 5.82 18.05 11.73
N GLN A 322 5.93 19.21 12.39
CA GLN A 322 5.01 20.35 12.23
C GLN A 322 5.78 21.62 11.84
N ILE A 323 5.21 22.45 10.95
CA ILE A 323 5.75 23.79 10.64
C ILE A 323 5.16 24.86 11.58
#